data_AF-A0A7C1ZW65-F1
#
_entry.id   AF-A0A7C1ZW65-F1
#
_cell.length_a   1.000
_cell.length_b   1.000
_cell.length_c   1.000
_cell.angle_alpha   90.00
_cell.angle_beta   90.00
_cell.angle_gamma   90.00
#
_symmetry.space_group_name_H-M   'P 1'
#
loop_
_entity.id
_entity.type
_entity.pdbx_description
1 polymer ?
#
loop_
_entity_poly.entity_id
_entity_poly.type
_entity_poly.pdbx_seq_one_letter_code
_entity_poly.pdbx_strand_id
1 'polypeptide(L)'
;MINWHHLFGLMLMDFFTDSNYEVETEKSLALQEQYLDVVILKKSTGNPPVELPDGFDNLSQYNLLSYKSVHEPLDGWMLDELVGKLISPSPKQLLPIEQFQPYAICTRLPHQLRREEKLNLVKKLQAGVYEKWSASRPIRIIVLNQIPPHERNALWLLFSCQAEGFTFGDKHYHWRNPRAQELLNQFYALYKEEGIVMPYTLDDYYREYTVPYIKSLPVADRLQGLPSEEVFKWLLSEHGMNKLSPEIIDELLSKLQSKKS
;
A
#
# COMPACT_ATOMS: atom_id res chain seq x y z
N MET A 1 -9.83 -9.00 2.99
CA MET A 1 -9.57 -7.54 2.97
C MET A 1 -8.07 -7.35 2.92
N ILE A 2 -7.57 -6.35 2.19
CA ILE A 2 -6.13 -6.06 2.16
C ILE A 2 -5.73 -5.47 3.52
N ASN A 3 -4.64 -5.93 4.12
CA ASN A 3 -4.14 -5.38 5.39
C ASN A 3 -3.28 -4.12 5.17
N TRP A 4 -2.99 -3.40 6.26
CA TRP A 4 -2.18 -2.17 6.26
C TRP A 4 -0.82 -2.32 5.54
N HIS A 5 -0.12 -3.44 5.75
CA HIS A 5 1.21 -3.68 5.16
C HIS A 5 1.17 -3.89 3.65
N HIS A 6 0.21 -4.67 3.19
CA HIS A 6 0.05 -4.91 1.76
C HIS A 6 -0.40 -3.62 1.04
N LEU A 7 -1.29 -2.84 1.65
CA LEU A 7 -1.67 -1.52 1.15
C LEU A 7 -0.47 -0.57 1.08
N PHE A 8 0.40 -0.59 2.09
CA PHE A 8 1.63 0.19 2.12
C PHE A 8 2.57 -0.13 0.96
N GLY A 9 2.81 -1.43 0.71
CA GLY A 9 3.62 -1.87 -0.43
C GLY A 9 3.03 -1.46 -1.79
N LEU A 10 1.72 -1.62 -1.98
CA LEU A 10 1.04 -1.22 -3.22
C LEU A 10 1.10 0.29 -3.46
N MET A 11 0.97 1.10 -2.40
CA MET A 11 1.08 2.55 -2.50
C MET A 11 2.49 3.00 -2.85
N LEU A 12 3.52 2.32 -2.34
CA LEU A 12 4.89 2.59 -2.77
C LEU A 12 5.13 2.20 -4.24
N MET A 13 4.54 1.10 -4.70
CA MET A 13 4.58 0.72 -6.13
C MET A 13 3.97 1.80 -7.02
N ASP A 14 2.79 2.34 -6.65
CA ASP A 14 2.22 3.47 -7.36
C ASP A 14 3.16 4.68 -7.28
N PHE A 15 3.61 5.09 -6.08
CA PHE A 15 4.44 6.27 -5.89
C PHE A 15 5.74 6.28 -6.70
N PHE A 16 6.41 5.13 -6.80
CA PHE A 16 7.66 4.99 -7.54
C PHE A 16 7.46 4.55 -9.00
N THR A 17 6.22 4.50 -9.49
CA THR A 17 5.94 4.25 -10.92
C THR A 17 6.68 5.26 -11.80
N ASP A 18 7.30 4.76 -12.88
CA ASP A 18 8.13 5.50 -13.84
C ASP A 18 9.36 6.22 -13.26
N SER A 19 9.77 5.84 -12.04
CA SER A 19 10.99 6.36 -11.41
C SER A 19 12.17 5.41 -11.54
N ASN A 20 13.34 5.86 -11.11
CA ASN A 20 14.56 5.06 -10.99
C ASN A 20 14.58 4.16 -9.74
N TYR A 21 13.43 3.77 -9.21
CA TYR A 21 13.31 2.82 -8.13
C TYR A 21 12.32 1.71 -8.48
N GLU A 22 12.76 0.48 -8.27
CA GLU A 22 11.93 -0.72 -8.30
C GLU A 22 11.46 -1.04 -6.88
N VAL A 23 10.17 -1.31 -6.72
CA VAL A 23 9.56 -1.66 -5.43
C VAL A 23 9.30 -3.16 -5.41
N GLU A 24 10.04 -3.86 -4.57
CA GLU A 24 9.84 -5.28 -4.32
C GLU A 24 9.23 -5.47 -2.93
N THR A 25 8.25 -6.35 -2.85
CA THR A 25 7.60 -6.71 -1.59
C THR A 25 8.10 -8.09 -1.18
N GLU A 26 8.69 -8.22 0.02
CA GLU A 26 9.21 -9.51 0.47
C GLU A 26 8.05 -10.53 0.56
N LYS A 27 8.14 -11.62 -0.20
CA LYS A 27 7.21 -12.75 -0.11
C LYS A 27 7.67 -13.65 1.04
N SER A 28 6.91 -13.71 2.13
CA SER A 28 7.17 -14.61 3.25
C SER A 28 7.38 -16.06 2.76
N LEU A 29 8.52 -16.66 3.14
CA LEU A 29 8.89 -18.05 2.86
C LEU A 29 8.28 -19.04 3.87
N ALA A 30 7.43 -18.59 4.80
CA ALA A 30 6.82 -19.44 5.82
C ALA A 30 5.47 -20.01 5.37
N LEU A 31 5.20 -21.27 5.72
CA LEU A 31 3.97 -22.05 5.45
C LEU A 31 2.68 -21.48 6.08
N GLN A 32 2.68 -20.24 6.55
CA GLN A 32 1.55 -19.56 7.17
C GLN A 32 1.42 -18.16 6.53
N GLU A 33 0.26 -17.87 5.94
CA GLU A 33 0.01 -16.67 5.15
C GLU A 33 0.06 -15.37 6.00
N GLN A 34 0.69 -14.33 5.42
CA GLN A 34 0.92 -12.94 5.89
C GLN A 34 2.09 -12.82 6.89
N TYR A 35 3.12 -11.97 6.70
CA TYR A 35 3.08 -10.53 6.42
C TYR A 35 4.20 -10.07 5.47
N LEU A 36 3.93 -8.92 4.85
CA LEU A 36 4.86 -8.17 4.03
C LEU A 36 5.67 -7.29 5.00
N ASP A 37 6.65 -7.87 5.69
CA ASP A 37 7.37 -7.16 6.78
C ASP A 37 8.36 -6.11 6.25
N VAL A 38 8.86 -6.32 5.02
CA VAL A 38 9.83 -5.45 4.38
C VAL A 38 9.47 -5.18 2.93
N VAL A 39 9.54 -3.90 2.56
CA VAL A 39 9.54 -3.43 1.18
C VAL A 39 10.97 -3.04 0.82
N ILE A 40 11.47 -3.53 -0.31
CA ILE A 40 12.78 -3.22 -0.85
C ILE A 40 12.59 -2.20 -1.96
N LEU A 41 13.13 -0.99 -1.78
CA LEU A 41 13.28 -0.03 -2.88
C LEU A 41 14.69 -0.15 -3.43
N LYS A 42 14.80 -0.67 -4.64
CA LYS A 42 16.09 -0.86 -5.32
C LYS A 42 16.23 0.20 -6.39
N LYS A 43 17.33 0.95 -6.33
CA LYS A 43 17.63 1.94 -7.36
C LYS A 43 17.95 1.25 -8.68
N SER A 44 17.25 1.63 -9.73
CA SER A 44 17.32 1.06 -11.08
C SER A 44 17.62 2.15 -12.12
N THR A 45 17.47 1.83 -13.41
CA THR A 45 17.63 2.80 -14.50
C THR A 45 16.35 3.61 -14.69
N GLY A 46 16.45 4.93 -14.79
CA GLY A 46 15.30 5.80 -15.00
C GLY A 46 15.55 7.20 -14.50
N ASN A 47 14.51 8.02 -14.48
CA ASN A 47 14.56 9.35 -13.90
C ASN A 47 14.27 9.29 -12.39
N PRO A 48 14.95 10.10 -11.57
CA PRO A 48 14.58 10.22 -10.16
C PRO A 48 13.15 10.75 -10.02
N PRO A 49 12.44 10.40 -8.93
CA PRO A 49 11.18 11.03 -8.58
C PRO A 49 11.34 12.56 -8.53
N VAL A 50 10.32 13.29 -9.00
CA VAL A 50 10.33 14.76 -9.03
C VAL A 50 10.49 15.34 -7.61
N GLU A 51 9.76 14.76 -6.66
CA GLU A 51 9.86 15.09 -5.25
C GLU A 51 9.73 13.80 -4.43
N LEU A 52 10.43 13.76 -3.29
CA LEU A 52 10.39 12.65 -2.35
C LEU A 52 9.65 13.08 -1.08
N PRO A 53 8.91 12.17 -0.42
CA PRO A 53 8.33 12.44 0.88
C PRO A 53 9.41 12.70 1.92
N ASP A 54 9.04 13.43 2.96
CA ASP A 54 9.92 13.70 4.09
C ASP A 54 10.48 12.39 4.68
N GLY A 55 11.80 12.37 4.90
CA GLY A 55 12.53 11.20 5.39
C GLY A 55 13.19 10.36 4.30
N PHE A 56 12.81 10.49 3.02
CA PHE A 56 13.47 9.79 1.89
C PHE A 56 14.59 10.60 1.23
N ASP A 57 15.09 11.64 1.89
CA ASP A 57 16.22 12.47 1.43
C ASP A 57 17.56 11.72 1.29
N ASN A 58 17.69 10.54 1.90
CA ASN A 58 18.93 9.76 1.96
C ASN A 58 18.83 8.35 1.36
N LEU A 59 17.94 8.12 0.37
CA LEU A 59 17.82 6.82 -0.29
C LEU A 59 19.17 6.37 -0.89
N SER A 60 19.52 5.11 -0.64
CA SER A 60 20.71 4.43 -1.18
C SER A 60 20.35 3.50 -2.34
N GLN A 61 21.30 2.66 -2.77
CA GLN A 61 21.10 1.69 -3.85
C GLN A 61 20.03 0.65 -3.51
N TYR A 62 19.97 0.22 -2.25
CA TYR A 62 18.95 -0.66 -1.70
C TYR A 62 18.37 -0.05 -0.43
N ASN A 63 17.06 0.00 -0.32
CA ASN A 63 16.40 0.60 0.84
C ASN A 63 15.43 -0.41 1.42
N LEU A 64 15.63 -0.79 2.67
CA LEU A 64 14.77 -1.76 3.35
C LEU A 64 13.82 -0.99 4.24
N LEU A 65 12.53 -1.06 3.93
CA LEU A 65 11.49 -0.36 4.64
C LEU A 65 10.67 -1.38 5.40
N SER A 66 10.63 -1.29 6.72
CA SER A 66 9.66 -2.03 7.52
C SER A 66 8.63 -1.07 8.08
N TYR A 67 7.35 -1.39 7.86
CA TYR A 67 6.23 -0.59 8.29
C TYR A 67 5.59 -1.21 9.54
N LYS A 68 5.06 -0.37 10.43
CA LYS A 68 4.24 -0.75 11.58
C LYS A 68 2.98 0.09 11.59
N SER A 69 1.84 -0.58 11.40
CA SER A 69 0.53 0.02 11.42
C SER A 69 0.16 0.52 12.83
N VAL A 70 -1.02 1.11 12.96
CA VAL A 70 -1.45 1.75 14.21
C VAL A 70 -1.38 0.81 15.42
N HIS A 71 -1.73 -0.47 15.29
CA HIS A 71 -1.74 -1.41 16.41
C HIS A 71 -0.41 -2.12 16.66
N GLU A 72 0.61 -1.85 15.87
CA GLU A 72 1.90 -2.52 15.97
C GLU A 72 2.95 -1.61 16.62
N PRO A 73 3.64 -2.06 17.67
CA PRO A 73 4.71 -1.28 18.26
C PRO A 73 5.97 -1.30 17.37
N LEU A 74 6.66 -0.16 17.33
CA LEU A 74 8.06 -0.10 16.91
C LEU A 74 8.94 -0.23 18.17
N ASP A 75 9.51 -1.40 18.40
CA ASP A 75 10.39 -1.69 19.53
C ASP A 75 11.86 -1.92 19.09
N GLY A 76 12.74 -2.12 20.06
CA GLY A 76 14.16 -2.37 19.78
C GLY A 76 14.41 -3.66 18.99
N TRP A 77 13.61 -4.71 19.24
CA TRP A 77 13.76 -6.01 18.59
C TRP A 77 13.48 -5.92 17.08
N MET A 78 12.46 -5.16 16.70
CA MET A 78 12.14 -4.87 15.31
C MET A 78 13.29 -4.15 14.59
N LEU A 79 13.94 -3.18 15.25
CA LEU A 79 15.08 -2.48 14.68
C LEU A 79 16.28 -3.42 14.48
N ASP A 80 16.50 -4.33 15.42
CA ASP A 80 17.54 -5.35 15.32
C ASP A 80 17.24 -6.34 14.17
N GLU A 81 15.97 -6.75 14.01
CA GLU A 81 15.51 -7.57 12.89
C GLU A 81 15.75 -6.88 11.55
N LEU A 82 15.39 -5.60 11.43
CA LEU A 82 15.59 -4.81 10.22
C LEU A 82 17.08 -4.72 9.84
N VAL A 83 17.96 -4.56 10.83
CA VAL A 83 19.41 -4.61 10.61
C VAL A 83 19.87 -6.01 10.22
N GLY A 84 19.30 -7.05 10.83
CA GLY A 84 19.57 -8.45 10.49
C GLY A 84 19.15 -8.81 9.06
N LYS A 85 18.13 -8.15 8.50
CA LYS A 85 17.70 -8.32 7.10
C LYS A 85 18.60 -7.64 6.07
N LEU A 86 19.59 -6.85 6.48
CA LEU A 86 20.59 -6.25 5.58
C LEU A 86 21.59 -7.27 5.00
N ILE A 87 21.23 -8.55 4.97
CA ILE A 87 22.00 -9.61 4.36
C ILE A 87 21.77 -9.54 2.85
N SER A 88 22.85 -9.68 2.08
CA SER A 88 22.81 -9.51 0.63
C SER A 88 21.66 -10.28 -0.03
N PRO A 89 20.92 -9.67 -0.99
CA PRO A 89 19.84 -10.34 -1.71
C PRO A 89 20.28 -11.58 -2.48
N SER A 90 21.60 -11.77 -2.66
CA SER A 90 22.17 -13.00 -3.16
C SER A 90 23.22 -13.57 -2.18
N PRO A 91 23.08 -14.83 -1.74
CA PRO A 91 24.09 -15.48 -0.90
C PRO A 91 25.43 -15.70 -1.64
N LYS A 92 25.47 -15.50 -2.97
CA LYS A 92 26.67 -15.67 -3.79
C LYS A 92 27.50 -14.39 -3.97
N GLN A 93 26.96 -13.23 -3.62
CA GLN A 93 27.66 -11.96 -3.79
C GLN A 93 27.27 -11.03 -2.65
N LEU A 94 28.18 -10.81 -1.71
CA LEU A 94 27.98 -9.84 -0.63
C LEU A 94 28.13 -8.42 -1.20
N LEU A 95 27.09 -7.61 -1.05
CA LEU A 95 27.13 -6.21 -1.43
C LEU A 95 27.72 -5.37 -0.28
N PRO A 96 28.44 -4.27 -0.58
CA PRO A 96 28.94 -3.35 0.44
C PRO A 96 27.79 -2.82 1.30
N ILE A 97 28.01 -2.75 2.61
CA ILE A 97 26.98 -2.32 3.55
C ILE A 97 26.50 -0.90 3.18
N GLU A 98 27.38 0.00 2.77
CA GLU A 98 27.09 1.40 2.38
C GLU A 98 26.02 1.53 1.27
N GLN A 99 25.79 0.47 0.50
CA GLN A 99 24.74 0.41 -0.52
C GLN A 99 23.32 0.24 0.03
N PHE A 100 23.15 -0.05 1.32
CA PHE A 100 21.83 -0.19 1.93
C PHE A 100 21.50 0.93 2.92
N GLN A 101 20.23 1.35 2.93
CA GLN A 101 19.68 2.28 3.89
C GLN A 101 18.40 1.69 4.53
N PRO A 102 18.40 1.38 5.84
CA PRO A 102 17.21 0.88 6.52
C PRO A 102 16.28 2.03 6.95
N TYR A 103 14.98 1.77 6.82
CA TYR A 103 13.87 2.63 7.19
C TYR A 103 12.90 1.87 8.09
N ALA A 104 12.64 2.43 9.27
CA ALA A 104 11.57 1.97 10.15
C ALA A 104 10.44 3.00 10.12
N ILE A 105 9.31 2.61 9.56
CA ILE A 105 8.16 3.49 9.33
C ILE A 105 7.06 3.05 10.29
N CYS A 106 6.51 3.98 11.06
CA CYS A 106 5.44 3.67 12.01
C CYS A 106 4.36 4.73 11.96
N THR A 107 3.10 4.31 12.11
CA THR A 107 1.97 5.23 12.13
C THR A 107 2.04 6.15 13.35
N ARG A 108 2.29 5.61 14.54
CA ARG A 108 2.26 6.35 15.81
C ARG A 108 3.64 6.50 16.43
N LEU A 109 3.89 7.64 17.07
CA LEU A 109 5.10 7.87 17.85
C LEU A 109 5.28 6.78 18.93
N PRO A 110 6.35 5.97 18.86
CA PRO A 110 6.61 4.96 19.89
C PRO A 110 7.00 5.63 21.21
N HIS A 111 6.47 5.12 22.33
CA HIS A 111 6.80 5.65 23.67
C HIS A 111 8.30 5.61 23.96
N GLN A 112 8.98 4.55 23.51
CA GLN A 112 10.42 4.39 23.66
C GLN A 112 11.19 5.44 22.85
N LEU A 113 10.77 5.72 21.61
CA LEU A 113 11.41 6.73 20.76
C LEU A 113 11.41 8.12 21.41
N ARG A 114 10.28 8.51 22.03
CA ARG A 114 10.16 9.78 22.77
C ARG A 114 11.13 9.86 23.95
N ARG A 115 11.37 8.74 24.65
CA ARG A 115 12.33 8.68 25.75
C ARG A 115 13.76 8.75 25.23
N GLU A 116 14.06 8.02 24.17
CA GLU A 116 15.39 7.98 23.54
C GLU A 116 15.79 9.33 22.96
N GLU A 117 14.85 10.07 22.36
CA GLU A 117 15.05 11.46 21.90
C GLU A 117 15.49 12.37 23.06
N LYS A 118 14.78 12.33 24.20
CA LYS A 118 15.12 13.12 25.40
C LYS A 118 16.49 12.77 25.99
N LEU A 119 16.95 11.53 25.78
CA LEU A 119 18.25 11.04 26.23
C LEU A 119 19.35 11.25 25.18
N ASN A 120 19.07 11.93 24.07
CA ASN A 120 19.98 12.10 22.93
C ASN A 120 20.50 10.78 22.33
N LEU A 121 19.76 9.68 22.50
CA LEU A 121 20.04 8.38 21.88
C LEU A 121 19.50 8.29 20.44
N VAL A 122 18.54 9.16 20.13
CA VAL A 122 17.94 9.30 18.80
C VAL A 122 17.95 10.78 18.42
N LYS A 123 18.36 11.08 17.20
CA LYS A 123 18.42 12.44 16.67
C LYS A 123 17.15 12.74 15.89
N LYS A 124 16.39 13.75 16.31
CA LYS A 124 15.30 14.30 15.50
C LYS A 124 15.89 15.17 14.39
N LEU A 125 15.57 14.85 13.13
CA LEU A 125 16.02 15.61 11.97
C LEU A 125 15.00 16.68 11.60
N GLN A 126 13.71 16.31 11.59
CA GLN A 126 12.58 17.20 11.36
C GLN A 126 11.30 16.61 11.98
N ALA A 127 10.15 17.27 11.81
CA ALA A 127 8.88 16.76 12.30
C ALA A 127 8.57 15.38 11.66
N GLY A 128 8.34 14.37 12.52
CA GLY A 128 8.08 12.99 12.08
C GLY A 128 9.28 12.23 11.52
N VAL A 129 10.49 12.80 11.49
CA VAL A 129 11.68 12.12 10.95
C VAL A 129 12.81 12.13 11.98
N TYR A 130 13.27 10.94 12.31
CA TYR A 130 14.29 10.68 13.31
C TYR A 130 15.38 9.76 12.76
N GLU A 131 16.53 9.76 13.40
CA GLU A 131 17.66 8.93 13.03
C GLU A 131 18.26 8.29 14.28
N LYS A 132 18.40 6.96 14.25
CA LYS A 132 19.01 6.17 15.31
C LYS A 132 20.21 5.44 14.76
N TRP A 133 21.36 5.57 15.42
CA TRP A 133 22.55 4.82 15.04
C TRP A 133 22.40 3.35 15.46
N SER A 134 22.57 2.42 14.52
CA SER A 134 22.75 0.98 14.80
C SER A 134 24.24 0.65 14.82
N ALA A 135 24.61 -0.61 15.09
CA ALA A 135 26.00 -1.02 15.12
C ALA A 135 26.79 -0.69 13.83
N SER A 136 26.12 -0.65 12.67
CA SER A 136 26.79 -0.48 11.36
C SER A 136 26.34 0.74 10.57
N ARG A 137 25.18 1.36 10.87
CA ARG A 137 24.61 2.47 10.08
C ARG A 137 23.47 3.19 10.78
N PRO A 138 23.09 4.39 10.32
CA PRO A 138 21.86 5.02 10.78
C PRO A 138 20.61 4.31 10.23
N ILE A 139 19.65 4.07 11.10
CA ILE A 139 18.27 3.71 10.75
C ILE A 139 17.46 5.00 10.72
N ARG A 140 16.81 5.26 9.57
CA ARG A 140 15.87 6.37 9.42
C ARG A 140 14.52 5.93 9.96
N ILE A 141 14.00 6.65 10.95
CA ILE A 141 12.70 6.36 11.57
C ILE A 141 11.71 7.43 11.12
N ILE A 142 10.61 7.02 10.49
CA ILE A 142 9.55 7.91 10.00
C ILE A 142 8.28 7.65 10.81
N VAL A 143 7.74 8.69 11.43
CA VAL A 143 6.54 8.65 12.28
C VAL A 143 5.42 9.40 11.57
N LEU A 144 4.53 8.66 10.92
CA LEU A 144 3.59 9.21 9.92
C LEU A 144 2.60 10.22 10.52
N ASN A 145 2.12 10.00 11.74
CA ASN A 145 1.20 10.92 12.43
C ASN A 145 1.85 12.21 12.96
N GLN A 146 3.14 12.42 12.70
CA GLN A 146 3.87 13.65 13.01
C GLN A 146 4.42 14.35 11.76
N ILE A 147 4.24 13.77 10.58
CA ILE A 147 4.65 14.37 9.33
C ILE A 147 3.74 15.57 9.04
N PRO A 148 4.30 16.75 8.71
CA PRO A 148 3.50 17.94 8.48
C PRO A 148 2.69 17.85 7.16
N PRO A 149 1.53 18.52 7.08
CA PRO A 149 0.72 18.58 5.87
C PRO A 149 1.45 19.39 4.78
N HIS A 150 2.02 18.68 3.81
CA HIS A 150 2.68 19.22 2.62
C HIS A 150 2.42 18.27 1.45
N GLU A 151 2.34 18.78 0.22
CA GLU A 151 1.97 17.97 -0.95
C GLU A 151 2.89 16.75 -1.17
N ARG A 152 4.21 16.94 -1.03
CA ARG A 152 5.20 15.84 -1.05
C ARG A 152 4.93 14.72 -0.05
N ASN A 153 4.26 15.03 1.06
CA ASN A 153 3.95 14.11 2.13
C ASN A 153 2.57 13.47 1.97
N ALA A 154 1.84 13.74 0.89
CA ALA A 154 0.49 13.21 0.69
C ALA A 154 0.42 11.68 0.86
N LEU A 155 1.44 10.96 0.39
CA LEU A 155 1.59 9.52 0.63
C LEU A 155 1.58 9.17 2.13
N TRP A 156 2.41 9.83 2.93
CA TRP A 156 2.50 9.60 4.38
C TRP A 156 1.21 9.95 5.10
N LEU A 157 0.53 10.99 4.64
CA LEU A 157 -0.67 11.49 5.28
C LEU A 157 -1.86 10.53 5.09
N LEU A 158 -1.90 9.76 4.00
CA LEU A 158 -2.86 8.64 3.83
C LEU A 158 -2.71 7.55 4.90
N PHE A 159 -1.50 7.35 5.44
CA PHE A 159 -1.19 6.35 6.48
C PHE A 159 -1.04 6.95 7.89
N SER A 160 -1.37 8.24 8.06
CA SER A 160 -1.22 8.94 9.34
C SER A 160 -2.16 8.44 10.45
N CYS A 161 -3.24 7.73 10.08
CA CYS A 161 -4.30 7.30 10.99
C CYS A 161 -4.93 8.50 11.72
N GLN A 162 -5.01 9.63 11.00
CA GLN A 162 -5.65 10.87 11.40
C GLN A 162 -6.61 11.28 10.28
N ALA A 163 -7.85 11.64 10.62
CA ALA A 163 -8.85 11.99 9.61
C ALA A 163 -8.41 13.19 8.76
N GLU A 164 -7.90 14.24 9.39
CA GLU A 164 -7.38 15.43 8.70
C GLU A 164 -6.19 15.10 7.79
N GLY A 165 -5.27 14.24 8.27
CA GLY A 165 -4.14 13.77 7.49
C GLY A 165 -4.60 12.98 6.26
N PHE A 166 -5.52 12.04 6.43
CA PHE A 166 -6.06 11.29 5.30
C PHE A 166 -6.77 12.19 4.29
N THR A 167 -7.63 13.10 4.73
CA THR A 167 -8.32 14.05 3.82
C THR A 167 -7.32 14.92 3.04
N PHE A 168 -6.23 15.35 3.68
CA PHE A 168 -5.17 16.05 2.99
C PHE A 168 -4.45 15.15 1.97
N GLY A 169 -4.10 13.93 2.39
CA GLY A 169 -3.45 12.93 1.53
C GLY A 169 -4.27 12.62 0.29
N ASP A 170 -5.56 12.32 0.44
CA ASP A 170 -6.49 12.03 -0.65
C ASP A 170 -6.57 13.18 -1.66
N LYS A 171 -6.62 14.42 -1.17
CA LYS A 171 -6.70 15.61 -2.02
C LYS A 171 -5.42 15.91 -2.81
N HIS A 172 -4.24 15.68 -2.21
CA HIS A 172 -2.96 16.12 -2.76
C HIS A 172 -2.11 14.97 -3.35
N TYR A 173 -2.51 13.72 -3.15
CA TYR A 173 -1.81 12.58 -3.73
C TYR A 173 -2.12 12.44 -5.22
N HIS A 174 -1.07 12.50 -6.04
CA HIS A 174 -1.18 12.34 -7.48
C HIS A 174 -0.97 10.88 -7.87
N TRP A 175 -2.08 10.18 -8.14
CA TRP A 175 -2.08 8.80 -8.61
C TRP A 175 -1.38 8.68 -9.96
N ARG A 176 -0.42 7.77 -10.07
CA ARG A 176 0.29 7.51 -11.33
C ARG A 176 -0.41 6.43 -12.14
N ASN A 177 -1.02 5.45 -11.47
CA ASN A 177 -1.85 4.43 -12.08
C ASN A 177 -3.33 4.67 -11.73
N PRO A 178 -4.22 4.90 -12.72
CA PRO A 178 -5.67 5.08 -12.46
C PRO A 178 -6.31 3.90 -11.73
N ARG A 179 -5.82 2.66 -11.94
CA ARG A 179 -6.32 1.49 -11.21
C ARG A 179 -5.89 1.49 -9.74
N ALA A 180 -4.75 2.11 -9.41
CA ALA A 180 -4.29 2.21 -8.03
C ALA A 180 -5.18 3.14 -7.20
N GLN A 181 -5.92 4.07 -7.83
CA GLN A 181 -6.89 4.92 -7.12
C GLN A 181 -7.98 4.10 -6.42
N GLU A 182 -8.30 2.90 -6.92
CA GLU A 182 -9.22 1.97 -6.26
C GLU A 182 -8.75 1.55 -4.85
N LEU A 183 -7.45 1.71 -4.53
CA LEU A 183 -6.90 1.47 -3.19
C LEU A 183 -7.45 2.43 -2.14
N LEU A 184 -7.94 3.62 -2.52
CA LEU A 184 -8.67 4.51 -1.61
C LEU A 184 -9.80 3.77 -0.91
N ASN A 185 -10.49 2.89 -1.63
CA ASN A 185 -11.57 2.10 -1.05
C ASN A 185 -11.09 1.21 0.09
N GLN A 186 -9.88 0.64 0.00
CA GLN A 186 -9.27 -0.17 1.04
C GLN A 186 -8.87 0.69 2.24
N PHE A 187 -8.32 1.89 2.02
CA PHE A 187 -8.05 2.83 3.11
C PHE A 187 -9.31 3.17 3.91
N TYR A 188 -10.40 3.54 3.22
CA TYR A 188 -11.66 3.86 3.89
C TYR A 188 -12.16 2.70 4.76
N ALA A 189 -12.08 1.46 4.25
CA ALA A 189 -12.46 0.27 5.01
C ALA A 189 -11.58 0.12 6.28
N LEU A 190 -10.27 0.24 6.15
CA LEU A 190 -9.34 0.13 7.28
C LEU A 190 -9.56 1.25 8.30
N TYR A 191 -9.66 2.51 7.88
CA TYR A 191 -9.93 3.63 8.81
C TYR A 191 -11.24 3.45 9.57
N LYS A 192 -12.28 2.90 8.92
CA LYS A 192 -13.55 2.57 9.57
C LYS A 192 -13.38 1.47 10.63
N GLU A 193 -12.58 0.44 10.35
CA GLU A 193 -12.24 -0.60 11.33
C GLU A 193 -11.49 -0.03 12.55
N GLU A 194 -10.62 0.97 12.32
CA GLU A 194 -9.91 1.70 13.37
C GLU A 194 -10.82 2.66 14.18
N GLY A 195 -12.10 2.79 13.82
CA GLY A 195 -13.05 3.70 14.46
C GLY A 195 -12.79 5.18 14.16
N ILE A 196 -12.01 5.49 13.12
CA ILE A 196 -11.72 6.86 12.72
C ILE A 196 -12.84 7.34 11.79
N VAL A 197 -13.60 8.33 12.26
CA VAL A 197 -14.68 8.93 11.50
C VAL A 197 -14.09 9.81 10.40
N MET A 198 -14.08 9.29 9.18
CA MET A 198 -13.79 10.07 7.98
C MET A 198 -15.02 10.88 7.55
N PRO A 199 -14.86 12.03 6.86
CA PRO A 199 -15.98 12.71 6.23
C PRO A 199 -16.68 11.74 5.28
N TYR A 200 -18.00 11.63 5.41
CA TYR A 200 -18.80 10.72 4.60
C TYR A 200 -18.63 11.04 3.10
N THR A 201 -18.10 10.09 2.34
CA THR A 201 -17.81 10.28 0.91
C THR A 201 -18.92 9.77 0.01
N LEU A 202 -18.92 10.20 -1.25
CA LEU A 202 -19.79 9.61 -2.28
C LEU A 202 -19.49 8.12 -2.46
N ASP A 203 -18.24 7.68 -2.32
CA ASP A 203 -17.89 6.26 -2.38
C ASP A 203 -18.40 5.46 -1.18
N ASP A 204 -18.50 6.08 0.00
CA ASP A 204 -19.18 5.49 1.16
C ASP A 204 -20.68 5.35 0.89
N TYR A 205 -21.29 6.37 0.28
CA TYR A 205 -22.67 6.27 -0.20
C TYR A 205 -22.84 5.13 -1.23
N TYR A 206 -21.97 5.02 -2.23
CA TYR A 206 -22.05 3.95 -3.22
C TYR A 206 -21.87 2.56 -2.61
N ARG A 207 -20.99 2.41 -1.61
CA ARG A 207 -20.74 1.13 -0.94
C ARG A 207 -21.83 0.74 0.04
N GLU A 208 -22.33 1.70 0.81
CA GLU A 208 -23.35 1.43 1.84
C GLU A 208 -24.76 1.36 1.27
N TYR A 209 -25.04 2.12 0.21
CA TYR A 209 -26.40 2.22 -0.34
C TYR A 209 -26.48 1.64 -1.75
N THR A 210 -25.58 1.99 -2.67
CA THR A 210 -25.74 1.61 -4.08
C THR A 210 -25.42 0.14 -4.36
N VAL A 211 -24.33 -0.43 -3.83
CA VAL A 211 -23.99 -1.86 -4.08
C VAL A 211 -25.02 -2.80 -3.46
N PRO A 212 -25.46 -2.63 -2.19
CA PRO A 212 -26.56 -3.40 -1.62
C PRO A 212 -27.86 -3.20 -2.38
N TYR A 213 -28.17 -1.97 -2.80
CA TYR A 213 -29.35 -1.67 -3.61
C TYR A 213 -29.31 -2.36 -4.98
N ILE A 214 -28.23 -2.25 -5.75
CA ILE A 214 -28.05 -2.96 -7.02
C ILE A 214 -28.22 -4.46 -6.81
N LYS A 215 -27.62 -5.05 -5.76
CA LYS A 215 -27.79 -6.47 -5.43
C LYS A 215 -29.23 -6.85 -5.06
N SER A 216 -30.01 -5.91 -4.52
CA SER A 216 -31.42 -6.12 -4.20
C SER A 216 -32.34 -6.07 -5.43
N LEU A 217 -31.89 -5.47 -6.54
CA LEU A 217 -32.67 -5.41 -7.78
C LEU A 217 -32.74 -6.78 -8.49
N PRO A 218 -33.89 -7.10 -9.12
CA PRO A 218 -34.01 -8.23 -10.03
C PRO A 218 -32.91 -8.25 -11.11
N VAL A 219 -32.53 -9.44 -11.59
CA VAL A 219 -31.49 -9.60 -12.63
C VAL A 219 -31.80 -8.78 -13.88
N ALA A 220 -33.07 -8.77 -14.32
CA ALA A 220 -33.50 -8.04 -15.50
C ALA A 220 -33.27 -6.52 -15.34
N ASP A 221 -33.63 -5.97 -14.18
CA ASP A 221 -33.49 -4.54 -13.87
C ASP A 221 -32.01 -4.14 -13.74
N ARG A 222 -31.16 -5.02 -13.21
CA ARG A 222 -29.70 -4.81 -13.15
C ARG A 222 -29.05 -4.72 -14.53
N LEU A 223 -29.60 -5.42 -15.52
CA LEU A 223 -29.08 -5.45 -16.89
C LEU A 223 -29.72 -4.37 -17.78
N GLN A 224 -30.73 -3.66 -17.28
CA GLN A 224 -31.45 -2.65 -18.04
C GLN A 224 -30.54 -1.46 -18.37
N GLY A 225 -30.49 -1.07 -19.64
CA GLY A 225 -29.66 0.05 -20.12
C GLY A 225 -28.23 -0.33 -20.52
N LEU A 226 -27.79 -1.56 -20.26
CA LEU A 226 -26.52 -2.07 -20.79
C LEU A 226 -26.74 -2.64 -22.21
N PRO A 227 -25.89 -2.30 -23.20
CA PRO A 227 -25.95 -2.93 -24.51
C PRO A 227 -25.69 -4.44 -24.41
N SER A 228 -26.56 -5.26 -25.00
CA SER A 228 -26.41 -6.72 -24.94
C SER A 228 -25.03 -7.22 -25.40
N GLU A 229 -24.43 -6.55 -26.38
CA GLU A 229 -23.10 -6.89 -26.89
C GLU A 229 -21.99 -6.69 -25.85
N GLU A 230 -22.07 -5.66 -25.01
CA GLU A 230 -21.10 -5.41 -23.94
C GLU A 230 -21.22 -6.45 -22.83
N VAL A 231 -22.46 -6.82 -22.46
CA VAL A 231 -22.72 -7.88 -21.48
C VAL A 231 -22.12 -9.20 -21.95
N PHE A 232 -22.29 -9.55 -23.23
CA PHE A 232 -21.71 -10.78 -23.80
C PHE A 232 -20.19 -10.72 -23.88
N LYS A 233 -19.59 -9.58 -24.26
CA LYS A 233 -18.12 -9.41 -24.25
C LYS A 233 -17.54 -9.61 -22.85
N TRP A 234 -18.21 -9.09 -21.83
CA TRP A 234 -17.80 -9.31 -20.44
C TRP A 234 -17.90 -10.79 -20.04
N LEU A 235 -19.00 -11.48 -20.37
CA LEU A 235 -19.16 -12.91 -20.08
C LEU A 235 -18.08 -13.77 -20.74
N LEU A 236 -17.64 -13.41 -21.94
CA LEU A 236 -16.59 -14.12 -22.68
C LEU A 236 -15.16 -13.79 -22.19
N SER A 237 -15.00 -12.83 -21.30
CA SER A 237 -13.71 -12.55 -20.67
C SER A 237 -13.30 -13.67 -19.72
N GLU A 238 -12.00 -13.78 -19.43
CA GLU A 238 -11.48 -14.76 -18.46
C GLU A 238 -12.18 -14.65 -17.09
N HIS A 239 -12.48 -13.43 -16.65
CA HIS A 239 -13.21 -13.17 -15.41
C HIS A 239 -14.67 -13.63 -15.46
N GLY A 240 -15.34 -13.45 -16.60
CA GLY A 240 -16.73 -13.88 -16.79
C GLY A 240 -16.85 -15.41 -16.86
N MET A 241 -15.98 -16.06 -17.63
CA MET A 241 -15.98 -17.52 -17.82
C MET A 241 -15.71 -18.27 -16.52
N ASN A 242 -14.82 -17.76 -15.66
CA ASN A 242 -14.54 -18.34 -14.33
C ASN A 242 -15.73 -18.27 -13.35
N LYS A 243 -16.78 -17.51 -13.68
CA LYS A 243 -17.99 -17.36 -12.86
C LYS A 243 -19.17 -18.19 -13.38
N LEU A 244 -19.07 -18.76 -14.58
CA LEU A 244 -20.11 -19.59 -15.18
C LEU A 244 -19.87 -21.06 -14.86
N SER A 245 -20.94 -21.81 -14.62
CA SER A 245 -20.84 -23.26 -14.47
C SER A 245 -20.73 -23.94 -15.83
N PRO A 246 -20.10 -25.12 -15.91
CA PRO A 246 -20.01 -25.88 -17.16
C PRO A 246 -21.37 -26.14 -17.82
N GLU A 247 -22.42 -26.39 -17.03
CA GLU A 247 -23.76 -26.65 -17.55
C GLU A 247 -24.36 -25.44 -18.28
N ILE A 248 -24.13 -24.23 -17.76
CA ILE A 248 -24.60 -22.99 -18.41
C ILE A 248 -23.82 -22.70 -19.69
N ILE A 249 -22.52 -23.04 -19.71
CA ILE A 249 -21.69 -22.91 -20.90
C ILE A 249 -22.20 -23.84 -22.01
N ASP A 250 -22.50 -25.09 -21.69
CA ASP A 250 -23.05 -26.06 -22.63
C ASP A 250 -24.43 -25.63 -23.15
N GLU A 251 -25.29 -25.08 -22.27
CA GLU A 251 -26.59 -24.54 -22.68
C GLU A 251 -26.44 -23.36 -23.65
N LEU A 252 -25.50 -22.42 -23.39
CA LEU A 252 -25.20 -21.31 -24.28
C LEU A 252 -24.68 -21.79 -25.64
N LEU A 253 -23.78 -22.78 -25.66
CA LEU A 253 -23.24 -23.36 -26.89
C LEU A 253 -24.34 -24.03 -27.73
N SER A 254 -25.25 -24.77 -27.09
CA SER A 254 -26.38 -25.41 -27.79
C SER A 254 -27.32 -24.38 -28.43
N LYS A 255 -27.64 -23.29 -27.72
CA LYS A 255 -28.47 -22.19 -28.23
C LYS A 255 -27.80 -21.39 -29.35
N LEU A 256 -26.47 -21.27 -29.33
CA LEU A 256 -25.71 -20.61 -30.40
C LEU A 256 -25.66 -21.46 -31.66
N GLN A 257 -25.53 -22.79 -31.53
CA GLN A 257 -25.57 -23.72 -32.65
C GLN A 257 -26.95 -23.74 -33.32
N SER A 258 -28.04 -23.72 -32.53
CA SER A 258 -29.40 -23.67 -33.07
C SER A 258 -29.76 -22.35 -33.76
N LYS A 259 -29.04 -21.26 -33.46
CA LYS A 259 -29.29 -19.92 -34.04
C LYS A 259 -28.51 -19.67 -35.34
N LYS A 260 -27.52 -20.51 -35.65
CA LYS A 260 -26.73 -20.48 -36.89
C LYS A 260 -27.27 -21.43 -37.98
N SER A 261 -28.22 -22.29 -37.63
CA SER A 261 -28.92 -23.20 -38.55
C SER A 261 -30.23 -22.61 -39.03
#